data_AF-A0A946TSW9-F1
#
_entry.id   AF-A0A946TSW9-F1
#
_cell.length_a   1.000
_cell.length_b   1.000
_cell.length_c   1.000
_cell.angle_alpha   90.00
_cell.angle_beta   90.00
_cell.angle_gamma   90.00
#
_symmetry.space_group_name_H-M   'P 1'
#
loop_
_entity.id
_entity.type
_entity.pdbx_description
1 polymer ?
#
loop_
_entity_poly.entity_id
_entity_poly.type
_entity_poly.pdbx_seq_one_letter_code
_entity_poly.pdbx_strand_id
1 'polypeptide(L)'
;MRNFLKVAFFSLLVIGLFAGFANLGIPRIEPAPPPTEEIVDLSSLTMDQFLALGERLYKGKGTCTLCHNALGGRAPLLEKAAAVTAARLKDPRYKGEATDIESYLVESMIKPSAFVVAGFGKKGTQDAVSPMPDVSTGSVGLNEVELAAVTAYLQQLGGVEATVKIPEDAGDSADDEEEEQRKP
;
A
#
# COMPACT_ATOMS: atom_id res chain seq x y z
N MET A 1 -56.31 8.72 27.54
CA MET A 1 -55.16 9.66 27.64
C MET A 1 -54.04 9.23 28.58
N ARG A 2 -54.31 8.88 29.86
CA ARG A 2 -53.25 8.68 30.89
C ARG A 2 -52.18 7.64 30.54
N ASN A 3 -52.56 6.52 29.92
CA ASN A 3 -51.59 5.48 29.54
C ASN A 3 -50.76 5.89 28.32
N PHE A 4 -51.37 6.61 27.37
CA PHE A 4 -50.66 7.16 26.20
C PHE A 4 -49.59 8.17 26.62
N LEU A 5 -49.91 9.09 27.54
CA LEU A 5 -48.90 10.03 28.07
C LEU A 5 -47.76 9.32 28.82
N LYS A 6 -48.05 8.26 29.59
CA LYS A 6 -47.02 7.47 30.28
C LYS A 6 -46.06 6.78 29.30
N VAL A 7 -46.59 6.19 28.23
CA VAL A 7 -45.78 5.55 27.20
C VAL A 7 -44.97 6.58 26.42
N ALA A 8 -45.58 7.71 26.03
CA ALA A 8 -44.87 8.78 25.33
C ALA A 8 -43.73 9.36 26.17
N PHE A 9 -43.96 9.60 27.46
CA PHE A 9 -42.93 10.06 28.39
C PHE A 9 -41.80 9.03 28.55
N PHE A 10 -42.11 7.76 28.74
CA PHE A 10 -41.11 6.70 28.85
C PHE A 10 -40.26 6.57 27.58
N SER A 11 -40.88 6.61 26.41
CA SER A 11 -40.16 6.55 25.13
C SER A 11 -39.22 7.75 24.95
N LEU A 12 -39.69 8.97 25.26
CA LEU A 12 -38.84 10.16 25.18
C LEU A 12 -37.68 10.12 26.18
N LEU A 13 -37.90 9.56 27.37
CA LEU A 13 -36.87 9.37 28.38
C LEU A 13 -35.79 8.41 27.87
N VAL A 14 -36.18 7.26 27.32
CA VAL A 14 -35.23 6.28 26.75
C VAL A 14 -34.43 6.87 25.58
N ILE A 15 -35.11 7.58 24.66
CA ILE A 15 -34.44 8.26 23.53
C ILE A 15 -33.46 9.32 24.05
N GLY A 16 -33.86 10.11 25.06
CA GLY A 16 -33.02 11.14 25.66
C GLY A 16 -31.78 10.55 26.34
N LEU A 17 -31.93 9.45 27.09
CA LEU A 17 -30.81 8.76 27.72
C LEU A 17 -29.85 8.16 26.68
N PHE A 18 -30.39 7.54 25.62
CA PHE A 18 -29.58 6.99 24.54
C PHE A 18 -28.82 8.09 23.78
N ALA A 19 -29.51 9.18 23.41
CA ALA A 19 -28.89 10.31 22.75
C ALA A 19 -27.84 11.01 23.64
N GLY A 20 -28.11 11.12 24.94
CA GLY A 20 -27.16 11.66 25.92
C GLY A 20 -25.91 10.80 26.02
N PHE A 21 -26.06 9.48 26.14
CA PHE A 21 -24.92 8.56 26.17
C PHE A 21 -24.13 8.57 24.86
N ALA A 22 -24.82 8.59 23.71
CA ALA A 22 -24.16 8.63 22.39
C ALA A 22 -23.38 9.93 22.16
N ASN A 23 -23.88 11.07 22.62
CA ASN A 23 -23.23 12.37 22.41
C ASN A 23 -22.19 12.73 23.48
N LEU A 24 -22.37 12.27 24.72
CA LEU A 24 -21.53 12.67 25.87
C LEU A 24 -20.64 11.53 26.39
N GLY A 25 -21.07 10.28 26.24
CA GLY A 25 -20.39 9.10 26.79
C GLY A 25 -19.41 8.44 25.82
N ILE A 26 -19.54 8.69 24.52
CA ILE A 26 -18.62 8.19 23.50
C ILE A 26 -17.64 9.32 23.16
N PRO A 27 -16.36 9.23 23.56
CA PRO A 27 -15.34 10.17 23.12
C PRO A 27 -15.32 10.18 21.60
N ARG A 28 -15.35 11.36 20.98
CA ARG A 28 -15.14 11.45 19.54
C ARG A 28 -13.72 10.98 19.26
N ILE A 29 -13.61 9.91 18.47
CA ILE A 29 -12.34 9.51 17.88
C ILE A 29 -12.07 10.57 16.81
N GLU A 30 -11.29 11.58 17.17
CA GLU A 30 -10.65 12.42 16.16
C GLU A 30 -9.75 11.48 15.36
N PRO A 31 -9.92 11.38 14.04
CA PRO A 31 -8.93 10.73 13.21
C PRO A 31 -7.61 11.38 13.56
N ALA A 32 -6.61 10.60 13.95
CA ALA A 32 -5.27 11.13 14.09
C ALA A 32 -4.99 11.94 12.81
N PRO A 33 -4.41 13.16 12.92
CA PRO A 33 -3.99 13.89 11.74
C PRO A 33 -3.23 12.91 10.84
N PRO A 34 -3.45 12.95 9.51
CA PRO A 34 -2.77 12.03 8.60
C PRO A 34 -1.29 12.03 8.98
N PRO A 35 -0.66 10.85 9.13
CA PRO A 35 0.71 10.76 9.57
C PRO A 35 1.50 11.71 8.67
N THR A 36 2.13 12.72 9.26
CA THR A 36 2.96 13.67 8.51
C THR A 36 3.95 12.83 7.74
N GLU A 37 3.87 12.87 6.41
CA GLU A 37 4.83 12.21 5.56
C GLU A 37 6.21 12.66 6.04
N GLU A 38 7.03 11.71 6.50
CA GLU A 38 8.40 12.04 6.87
C GLU A 38 9.02 12.63 5.60
N ILE A 39 9.27 13.93 5.61
CA ILE A 39 10.00 14.59 4.52
C ILE A 39 11.41 14.03 4.59
N VAL A 40 11.60 12.94 3.86
CA VAL A 40 12.89 12.30 3.68
C VAL A 40 13.68 13.24 2.78
N ASP A 41 14.70 13.90 3.32
CA ASP A 41 15.62 14.72 2.53
C ASP A 41 16.45 13.82 1.61
N LEU A 42 15.93 13.56 0.41
CA LEU A 42 16.52 12.64 -0.56
C LEU A 42 17.93 13.05 -1.00
N SER A 43 18.26 14.34 -0.91
CA SER A 43 19.55 14.87 -1.32
C SER A 43 20.71 14.41 -0.43
N SER A 44 20.42 13.93 0.78
CA SER A 44 21.42 13.46 1.75
C SER A 44 21.34 11.96 2.05
N LEU A 45 20.47 11.20 1.34
CA LEU A 45 20.37 9.76 1.58
C LEU A 45 21.55 8.97 1.04
N THR A 46 22.11 8.15 1.92
CA THR A 46 22.96 7.02 1.53
C THR A 46 22.10 5.86 1.00
N MET A 47 22.70 4.99 0.17
CA MET A 47 22.02 3.79 -0.33
C MET A 47 21.54 2.89 0.82
N ASP A 48 22.29 2.78 1.92
CA ASP A 48 21.88 2.01 3.09
C ASP A 48 20.60 2.56 3.74
N GLN A 49 20.46 3.89 3.84
CA GLN A 49 19.25 4.52 4.34
C GLN A 49 18.08 4.31 3.37
N PHE A 50 18.34 4.30 2.07
CA PHE A 50 17.32 4.08 1.04
C PHE A 50 16.79 2.64 1.07
N LEU A 51 17.68 1.67 1.28
CA LEU A 51 17.33 0.27 1.50
C LEU A 51 16.53 0.07 2.79
N ALA A 52 16.90 0.76 3.87
CA ALA A 52 16.15 0.75 5.13
C ALA A 52 14.74 1.36 4.99
N LEU A 53 14.60 2.42 4.18
CA LEU A 53 13.29 2.97 3.81
C LEU A 53 12.47 1.93 3.03
N GLY A 54 13.07 1.29 2.03
CA GLY A 54 12.44 0.21 1.27
C GLY A 54 11.96 -0.94 2.15
N GLU A 55 12.76 -1.36 3.13
CA GLU A 55 12.37 -2.39 4.11
C GLU A 55 11.17 -1.95 4.96
N ARG A 56 11.17 -0.70 5.43
CA ARG A 56 10.07 -0.15 6.23
C ARG A 56 8.77 -0.10 5.42
N LEU A 57 8.85 0.34 4.17
CA LEU A 57 7.70 0.37 3.26
C LEU A 57 7.20 -1.05 2.97
N TYR A 58 8.12 -2.00 2.71
CA TYR A 58 7.81 -3.40 2.47
C TYR A 58 7.02 -4.07 3.62
N LYS A 59 7.38 -3.75 4.87
CA LYS A 59 6.71 -4.28 6.08
C LYS A 59 5.52 -3.43 6.55
N GLY A 60 5.48 -2.17 6.15
CA GLY A 60 4.52 -1.15 6.60
C GLY A 60 3.53 -0.76 5.51
N LYS A 61 3.66 0.46 4.97
CA LYS A 61 2.74 1.07 4.00
C LYS A 61 2.43 0.16 2.80
N GLY A 62 3.45 -0.50 2.23
CA GLY A 62 3.32 -1.42 1.11
C GLY A 62 2.55 -2.70 1.44
N THR A 63 2.44 -3.07 2.72
CA THR A 63 1.76 -4.27 3.22
C THR A 63 2.18 -5.58 2.55
N CYS A 64 3.36 -5.62 1.93
CA CYS A 64 3.79 -6.70 1.05
C CYS A 64 3.82 -8.05 1.79
N THR A 65 4.25 -8.03 3.06
CA THR A 65 4.34 -9.21 3.93
C THR A 65 3.00 -9.80 4.31
N LEU A 66 1.87 -9.12 4.07
CA LEU A 66 0.53 -9.68 4.30
C LEU A 66 0.26 -10.89 3.38
N CYS A 67 0.75 -10.80 2.16
CA CYS A 67 0.56 -11.81 1.11
C CYS A 67 1.85 -12.59 0.81
N HIS A 68 2.99 -11.89 0.75
CA HIS A 68 4.29 -12.46 0.42
C HIS A 68 5.00 -12.92 1.68
N ASN A 69 4.57 -14.06 2.20
CA ASN A 69 5.18 -14.69 3.36
C ASN A 69 5.10 -16.22 3.26
N ALA A 70 5.83 -16.92 4.12
CA ALA A 70 5.87 -18.38 4.12
C ALA A 70 4.56 -19.03 4.64
N LEU A 71 3.66 -18.25 5.24
CA LEU A 71 2.44 -18.72 5.88
C LEU A 71 1.25 -18.63 4.90
N GLY A 72 0.89 -19.77 4.33
CA GLY A 72 -0.37 -19.92 3.58
C GLY A 72 -0.28 -19.70 2.07
N GLY A 73 0.93 -19.50 1.51
CA GLY A 73 1.18 -19.62 0.07
C GLY A 73 0.27 -18.75 -0.82
N ARG A 74 -0.12 -17.57 -0.33
CA ARG A 74 -1.04 -16.67 -1.05
C ARG A 74 -0.39 -15.96 -2.23
N ALA A 75 0.92 -15.71 -2.11
CA ALA A 75 1.71 -15.02 -3.12
C ALA A 75 3.12 -15.65 -3.19
N PRO A 76 3.85 -15.50 -4.32
CA PRO A 76 5.19 -16.03 -4.45
C PRO A 76 6.17 -15.31 -3.51
N LEU A 77 7.09 -16.05 -2.90
CA LEU A 77 8.13 -15.48 -2.04
C LEU A 77 9.03 -14.49 -2.82
N LEU A 78 9.35 -13.36 -2.19
CA LEU A 78 10.02 -12.22 -2.85
C LEU A 78 11.54 -12.26 -2.73
N GLU A 79 12.09 -13.09 -1.86
CA GLU A 79 13.52 -13.35 -1.64
C GLU A 79 14.22 -13.93 -2.87
N LYS A 80 13.46 -14.36 -3.88
CA LYS A 80 14.00 -14.81 -5.16
C LYS A 80 13.53 -13.96 -6.33
N ALA A 81 12.71 -12.94 -6.10
CA ALA A 81 12.03 -12.20 -7.16
C ALA A 81 13.03 -11.59 -8.14
N ALA A 82 14.05 -10.88 -7.64
CA ALA A 82 15.08 -10.27 -8.49
C ALA A 82 15.93 -11.31 -9.24
N ALA A 83 16.33 -12.40 -8.57
CA ALA A 83 17.19 -13.43 -9.15
C ALA A 83 16.51 -14.21 -10.30
N VAL A 84 15.19 -14.37 -10.26
CA VAL A 84 14.45 -15.12 -11.30
C VAL A 84 13.95 -14.25 -12.45
N THR A 85 14.11 -12.92 -12.38
CA THR A 85 13.59 -11.99 -13.39
C THR A 85 14.04 -12.35 -14.80
N ALA A 86 15.32 -12.68 -15.00
CA ALA A 86 15.86 -13.01 -16.32
C ALA A 86 15.17 -14.23 -16.97
N ALA A 87 14.67 -15.18 -16.17
CA ALA A 87 13.89 -16.30 -16.65
C ALA A 87 12.44 -15.89 -16.96
N ARG A 88 11.84 -15.03 -16.13
CA ARG A 88 10.46 -14.56 -16.29
C ARG A 88 10.28 -13.65 -17.51
N LEU A 89 11.24 -12.79 -17.80
CA LEU A 89 11.25 -11.96 -19.01
C LEU A 89 11.26 -12.78 -20.32
N LYS A 90 11.73 -14.03 -20.25
CA LYS A 90 11.76 -14.97 -21.38
C LYS A 90 10.54 -15.91 -21.41
N ASP A 91 9.67 -15.85 -20.40
CA ASP A 91 8.48 -16.70 -20.32
C ASP A 91 7.48 -16.25 -21.41
N PRO A 92 6.95 -17.15 -22.24
CA PRO A 92 5.99 -16.80 -23.28
C PRO A 92 4.66 -16.23 -22.74
N ARG A 93 4.40 -16.36 -21.44
CA ARG A 93 3.23 -15.77 -20.77
C ARG A 93 3.49 -14.33 -20.32
N TYR A 94 4.72 -13.82 -20.45
CA TYR A 94 5.04 -12.44 -20.15
C TYR A 94 4.39 -11.50 -21.16
N LYS A 95 3.62 -10.54 -20.65
CA LYS A 95 2.86 -9.57 -21.46
C LYS A 95 3.25 -8.12 -21.14
N GLY A 96 4.31 -7.93 -20.37
CA GLY A 96 4.83 -6.62 -20.00
C GLY A 96 5.87 -6.08 -20.97
N GLU A 97 6.44 -4.95 -20.59
CA GLU A 97 7.38 -4.15 -21.40
C GLU A 97 8.77 -4.05 -20.76
N ALA A 98 8.95 -4.56 -19.54
CA ALA A 98 10.21 -4.55 -18.83
C ALA A 98 11.29 -5.35 -19.56
N THR A 99 12.53 -4.87 -19.47
CA THR A 99 13.69 -5.49 -20.12
C THR A 99 14.84 -5.78 -19.17
N ASP A 100 14.76 -5.28 -17.94
CA ASP A 100 15.77 -5.44 -16.90
C ASP A 100 15.11 -5.77 -15.54
N ILE A 101 15.93 -5.98 -14.52
CA ILE A 101 15.47 -6.39 -13.19
C ILE A 101 14.62 -5.30 -12.54
N GLU A 102 15.04 -4.05 -12.65
CA GLU A 102 14.40 -2.90 -12.01
C GLU A 102 13.02 -2.64 -12.60
N SER A 103 12.94 -2.45 -13.92
CA SER A 103 11.69 -2.25 -14.65
C SER A 103 10.71 -3.41 -14.44
N TYR A 104 11.21 -4.65 -14.32
CA TYR A 104 10.35 -5.81 -14.07
C TYR A 104 9.75 -5.81 -12.66
N LEU A 105 10.54 -5.44 -11.65
CA LEU A 105 10.07 -5.35 -10.27
C LEU A 105 9.07 -4.21 -10.11
N VAL A 106 9.34 -3.05 -10.70
CA VAL A 106 8.40 -1.92 -10.75
C VAL A 106 7.12 -2.32 -11.47
N GLU A 107 7.22 -2.91 -12.66
CA GLU A 107 6.05 -3.37 -13.42
C GLU A 107 5.24 -4.42 -12.66
N SER A 108 5.90 -5.32 -11.93
CA SER A 108 5.22 -6.31 -11.09
C SER A 108 4.41 -5.66 -9.96
N MET A 109 4.79 -4.47 -9.52
CA MET A 109 4.10 -3.70 -8.47
C MET A 109 2.94 -2.87 -9.01
N ILE A 110 3.10 -2.25 -10.19
CA ILE A 110 2.08 -1.34 -10.76
C ILE A 110 1.12 -2.02 -11.74
N LYS A 111 1.60 -3.05 -12.44
CA LYS A 111 0.85 -3.84 -13.44
C LYS A 111 1.01 -5.33 -13.13
N PRO A 112 0.56 -5.82 -11.96
CA PRO A 112 0.83 -7.18 -11.50
C PRO A 112 0.25 -8.28 -12.41
N SER A 113 -0.66 -7.96 -13.33
CA SER A 113 -1.18 -8.91 -14.32
C SER A 113 -0.37 -8.97 -15.63
N ALA A 114 0.67 -8.14 -15.80
CA ALA A 114 1.63 -8.26 -16.91
C ALA A 114 2.39 -9.58 -16.86
N PHE A 115 2.63 -10.10 -15.65
CA PHE A 115 3.11 -11.45 -15.41
C PHE A 115 2.57 -11.99 -14.09
N VAL A 116 1.86 -13.12 -14.14
CA VAL A 116 1.46 -13.83 -12.92
C VAL A 116 2.26 -15.11 -12.81
N VAL A 117 2.93 -15.28 -11.68
CA VAL A 117 3.66 -16.51 -11.37
C VAL A 117 2.67 -17.68 -11.35
N ALA A 118 3.04 -18.78 -11.99
CA ALA A 118 2.19 -19.96 -12.11
C ALA A 118 1.67 -20.42 -10.74
N GLY A 119 0.36 -20.65 -10.63
CA GLY A 119 -0.32 -21.06 -9.40
C GLY A 119 -0.75 -19.93 -8.47
N PHE A 120 -0.44 -18.66 -8.77
CA PHE A 120 -0.78 -17.51 -7.93
C PHE A 120 -1.83 -16.57 -8.53
N GLY A 121 -2.38 -16.90 -9.70
CA GLY A 121 -3.45 -16.10 -10.29
C GLY A 121 -4.81 -16.32 -9.65
N LYS A 122 -5.74 -15.43 -9.96
CA LYS A 122 -7.15 -15.58 -9.59
C LYS A 122 -7.70 -16.89 -10.16
N LYS A 123 -8.41 -17.66 -9.33
CA LYS A 123 -9.03 -18.92 -9.71
C LYS A 123 -9.91 -18.74 -10.95
N GLY A 124 -9.75 -19.63 -11.94
CA GLY A 124 -10.49 -19.59 -13.20
C GLY A 124 -9.88 -18.69 -14.28
N THR A 125 -8.80 -17.96 -13.98
CA THR A 125 -8.12 -17.10 -14.96
C THR A 125 -6.89 -17.75 -15.60
N GLN A 126 -6.52 -18.97 -15.17
CA GLN A 126 -5.31 -19.67 -15.65
C GLN A 126 -4.04 -18.80 -15.52
N ASP A 127 -3.87 -18.16 -14.36
CA ASP A 127 -2.77 -17.22 -14.09
C ASP A 127 -2.72 -16.04 -15.07
N ALA A 128 -3.86 -15.60 -15.60
CA ALA A 128 -3.92 -14.40 -16.44
C ALA A 128 -4.19 -13.12 -15.65
N VAL A 129 -4.77 -13.23 -14.45
CA VAL A 129 -5.12 -12.06 -13.62
C VAL A 129 -4.53 -12.23 -12.22
N SER A 130 -3.76 -11.23 -11.78
CA SER A 130 -3.17 -11.22 -10.45
C SER A 130 -4.21 -10.85 -9.38
N PRO A 131 -4.19 -11.50 -8.21
CA PRO A 131 -4.91 -11.04 -7.03
C PRO A 131 -4.24 -9.83 -6.35
N MET A 132 -2.97 -9.55 -6.64
CA MET A 132 -2.25 -8.39 -6.14
C MET A 132 -2.82 -7.10 -6.78
N PRO A 133 -3.13 -6.06 -5.99
CA PRO A 133 -3.53 -4.77 -6.52
C PRO A 133 -2.32 -3.99 -7.07
N ASP A 134 -2.57 -2.96 -7.85
CA ASP A 134 -1.58 -1.92 -8.13
C ASP A 134 -1.24 -1.19 -6.82
N VAL A 135 0.03 -1.18 -6.44
CA VAL A 135 0.49 -0.60 -5.17
C VAL A 135 0.71 0.90 -5.24
N SER A 136 0.74 1.50 -6.43
CA SER A 136 0.89 2.95 -6.62
C SER A 136 -0.41 3.72 -6.37
N THR A 137 -1.54 3.01 -6.33
CA THR A 137 -2.87 3.60 -6.18
C THR A 137 -3.64 3.00 -5.01
N GLY A 138 -4.85 3.52 -4.77
CA GLY A 138 -5.76 2.98 -3.76
C GLY A 138 -5.25 3.11 -2.33
N SER A 139 -5.44 2.07 -1.51
CA SER A 139 -5.10 2.10 -0.08
C SER A 139 -3.61 1.96 0.22
N VAL A 140 -2.80 1.56 -0.77
CA VAL A 140 -1.35 1.41 -0.61
C VAL A 140 -0.65 2.72 -1.01
N GLY A 141 -0.96 3.25 -2.21
CA GLY A 141 -0.57 4.60 -2.62
C GLY A 141 0.92 4.90 -2.49
N LEU A 142 1.79 4.01 -2.98
CA LEU A 142 3.22 4.29 -3.03
C LEU A 142 3.53 5.35 -4.10
N ASN A 143 4.22 6.41 -3.70
CA ASN A 143 4.76 7.39 -4.65
C ASN A 143 6.01 6.84 -5.37
N GLU A 144 6.53 7.59 -6.34
CA GLU A 144 7.67 7.15 -7.18
C GLU A 144 8.93 6.85 -6.36
N VAL A 145 9.21 7.64 -5.33
CA VAL A 145 10.37 7.47 -4.43
C VAL A 145 10.21 6.22 -3.59
N GLU A 146 9.02 5.98 -3.06
CA GLU A 146 8.70 4.80 -2.28
C GLU A 146 8.76 3.52 -3.13
N LEU A 147 8.26 3.57 -4.36
CA LEU A 147 8.39 2.48 -5.34
C LEU A 147 9.87 2.18 -5.63
N ALA A 148 10.68 3.21 -5.85
CA ALA A 148 12.12 3.09 -6.05
C ALA A 148 12.81 2.46 -4.82
N ALA A 149 12.49 2.92 -3.61
CA ALA A 149 13.05 2.39 -2.36
C ALA A 149 12.69 0.91 -2.15
N VAL A 150 11.42 0.54 -2.34
CA VAL A 150 10.98 -0.85 -2.27
C VAL A 150 11.67 -1.69 -3.34
N THR A 151 11.85 -1.18 -4.55
CA THR A 151 12.54 -1.88 -5.64
C THR A 151 14.01 -2.16 -5.29
N ALA A 152 14.73 -1.16 -4.79
CA ALA A 152 16.11 -1.31 -4.33
C ALA A 152 16.21 -2.38 -3.22
N TYR A 153 15.31 -2.33 -2.25
CA TYR A 153 15.24 -3.33 -1.19
C TYR A 153 14.93 -4.73 -1.73
N LEU A 154 14.03 -4.89 -2.70
CA LEU A 154 13.75 -6.19 -3.32
C LEU A 154 14.94 -6.75 -4.12
N GLN A 155 15.75 -5.90 -4.74
CA GLN A 155 17.00 -6.32 -5.38
C GLN A 155 17.98 -6.85 -4.33
N GLN A 156 18.19 -6.12 -3.24
CA GLN A 156 19.04 -6.54 -2.13
C GLN A 156 18.54 -7.84 -1.49
N LEU A 157 17.23 -7.94 -1.23
CA LEU A 157 16.59 -9.13 -0.68
C LEU A 157 16.75 -10.35 -1.59
N GLY A 158 16.78 -10.13 -2.90
CA GLY A 158 17.06 -11.14 -3.92
C GLY A 158 18.55 -11.48 -4.11
N GLY A 159 19.45 -10.85 -3.36
CA GLY A 159 20.90 -11.03 -3.46
C GLY A 159 21.54 -10.40 -4.71
N VAL A 160 20.87 -9.42 -5.32
CA VAL A 160 21.35 -8.67 -6.48
C VAL A 160 21.72 -7.25 -6.04
N GLU A 161 22.75 -6.67 -6.65
CA GLU A 161 23.12 -5.27 -6.41
C GLU A 161 21.97 -4.33 -6.82
N ALA A 162 21.69 -3.33 -5.99
CA ALA A 162 20.65 -2.35 -6.26
C ALA A 162 21.06 -1.47 -7.44
N THR A 163 20.23 -1.41 -8.48
CA THR A 163 20.48 -0.59 -9.68
C THR A 163 19.75 0.75 -9.65
N VAL A 164 18.78 0.86 -8.75
CA VAL A 164 17.93 2.04 -8.58
C VAL A 164 18.76 3.24 -8.18
N LYS A 165 18.56 4.36 -8.87
CA LYS A 165 19.13 5.65 -8.49
C LYS A 165 18.21 6.33 -7.48
N ILE A 166 18.79 6.91 -6.44
CA ILE A 166 18.05 7.74 -5.49
C ILE A 166 17.55 8.98 -6.25
N PRO A 167 16.24 9.23 -6.33
CA PRO A 167 15.73 10.44 -6.96
C PRO A 167 16.22 11.68 -6.21
N GLU A 168 16.86 12.63 -6.90
CA GLU A 168 17.37 13.86 -6.29
C GLU A 168 16.29 14.95 -6.15
N ASP A 169 15.17 14.81 -6.87
CA ASP A 169 14.04 15.73 -6.88
C ASP A 169 12.76 14.96 -6.52
N ALA A 170 12.49 14.80 -5.22
CA ALA A 170 11.10 14.65 -4.79
C ALA A 170 10.49 16.04 -4.73
N GLY A 171 10.23 16.60 -5.91
CA GLY A 171 9.46 17.81 -6.06
C GLY A 171 8.06 17.58 -5.49
N ASP A 172 7.81 18.20 -4.34
CA ASP A 172 6.57 18.91 -4.04
C ASP A 172 5.30 18.19 -4.55
N SER A 173 4.97 17.06 -3.91
CA SER A 173 3.66 16.44 -4.11
C SER A 173 2.58 17.29 -3.46
N ALA A 174 2.11 18.28 -4.24
CA ALA A 174 0.72 18.64 -4.44
C ALA A 174 -0.26 18.48 -3.25
N ASP A 175 0.00 19.16 -2.13
CA ASP A 175 -0.99 19.32 -1.05
C ASP A 175 -1.58 20.74 -0.97
N ASP A 176 -1.11 21.69 -1.79
CA ASP A 176 -1.57 23.08 -1.75
C ASP A 176 -3.01 23.29 -2.33
N GLU A 177 -3.61 22.31 -3.00
CA GLU A 177 -4.94 22.49 -3.61
C GLU A 177 -6.13 22.01 -2.75
N GLU A 178 -5.92 21.22 -1.68
CA GLU A 178 -7.04 20.78 -0.81
C GLU A 178 -7.26 21.66 0.43
N GLU A 179 -6.30 22.51 0.82
CA GLU A 179 -6.43 23.37 2.01
C GLU A 179 -7.37 24.57 1.79
N GLU A 180 -7.60 25.02 0.55
CA GLU A 180 -8.42 26.20 0.28
C GLU A 180 -9.94 25.92 0.21
N GLN A 181 -10.37 24.65 0.13
CA GLN A 181 -11.81 24.30 0.06
C GLN A 181 -12.45 23.91 1.40
N ARG A 182 -11.71 23.97 2.52
CA ARG A 182 -12.26 23.75 3.87
C ARG A 182 -11.95 24.93 4.81
N LYS A 183 -12.55 26.08 4.53
CA LYS A 183 -12.88 27.03 5.61
C LYS A 183 -14.41 27.21 5.69
N PRO A 184 -14.95 27.34 6.91
CA PRO A 184 -16.39 27.30 7.18
C PRO A 184 -17.17 28.46 6.55
#